data_AF-A0A7J5F0S7-F1
#
_entry.id   AF-A0A7J5F0S7-F1
#
_cell.length_a   1.000
_cell.length_b   1.000
_cell.length_c   1.000
_cell.angle_alpha   90.00
_cell.angle_beta   90.00
_cell.angle_gamma   90.00
#
_symmetry.space_group_name_H-M   'P 1'
#
loop_
_entity.id
_entity.type
_entity.pdbx_description
1 polymer ?
#
loop_
_entity_poly.entity_id
_entity_poly.type
_entity_poly.pdbx_seq_one_letter_code
_entity_poly.pdbx_strand_id
1 'polypeptide(L)'
;MKNKLVYRLLLPVGAAVAVMIGLFSYFFVDRYEKNILASSRYQLDASQHRVAEVIDVVDDLSRKRVGSAMRMLQTETARLGRPRPYGSVRVGSETVPNLAFGASPQANEFTVVDRVNAITGAAATVFVRRGNDFVRISTNVKKADGTRAVGTLLDPNGKAIAAVRQGSPFYGVVDILGKPYITGYEPVTADGAVVGILYVGYQLSELDMLRSSIEESRILTNGFSSLLDKKGTVLFHSSNISADSVTMLASGAPDWEVSRHPIDRWGYTVIAGYPVGEVESMVNSVRFFALAGTVITILLLVGIIYAFFQRLIVLPVNAVVAKMQNADIQTLFADDRPDEIGHLQRAFDGFVGQIKETLQQVSEASAAVASASTQISSSTEELAAGAQEQSSQATEVAGAVEEMT
;
A
#
# COMPACT_ATOMS: atom_id res chain seq x y z
N MET A 1 51.17 0.09 13.15
CA MET A 1 50.79 1.20 12.23
C MET A 1 49.94 0.77 11.02
N LYS A 2 49.98 -0.52 10.59
CA LYS A 2 49.37 -1.01 9.32
C LYS A 2 47.90 -0.66 9.05
N ASN A 3 47.04 -0.45 10.07
CA ASN A 3 45.61 -0.20 9.83
C ASN A 3 45.17 1.25 10.06
N LYS A 4 46.01 2.14 10.63
CA LYS A 4 45.58 3.50 11.02
C LYS A 4 45.20 4.38 9.82
N LEU A 5 45.91 4.24 8.70
CA LEU A 5 45.65 5.03 7.49
C LEU A 5 44.33 4.60 6.82
N VAL A 6 44.11 3.29 6.75
CA VAL A 6 42.91 2.66 6.16
C VAL A 6 41.66 3.13 6.89
N TYR A 7 41.65 3.06 8.22
CA TYR A 7 40.50 3.55 9.00
C TYR A 7 40.29 5.06 8.86
N ARG A 8 41.35 5.88 8.79
CA ARG A 8 41.20 7.34 8.65
C ARG A 8 40.58 7.77 7.32
N LEU A 9 40.83 7.03 6.23
CA LEU A 9 40.28 7.33 4.91
C LEU A 9 38.92 6.65 4.66
N LEU A 10 38.74 5.40 5.11
CA LEU A 10 37.49 4.66 4.89
C LEU A 10 36.32 5.16 5.73
N LEU A 11 36.59 5.59 6.97
CA LEU A 11 35.52 5.94 7.92
C LEU A 11 34.66 7.13 7.44
N PRO A 12 35.20 8.26 6.94
CA PRO A 12 34.36 9.34 6.41
C PRO A 12 33.60 8.95 5.15
N VAL A 13 34.21 8.19 4.23
CA VAL A 13 33.55 7.73 2.99
C VAL A 13 32.44 6.74 3.32
N GLY A 14 32.72 5.75 4.16
CA GLY A 14 31.75 4.76 4.62
C GLY A 14 30.61 5.41 5.39
N ALA A 15 30.89 6.41 6.24
CA ALA A 15 29.86 7.17 6.94
C ALA A 15 28.97 7.95 5.96
N ALA A 16 29.55 8.64 4.96
CA ALA A 16 28.79 9.35 3.95
C ALA A 16 27.88 8.41 3.14
N VAL A 17 28.39 7.24 2.72
CA VAL A 17 27.61 6.21 2.02
C VAL A 17 26.50 5.65 2.90
N ALA A 18 26.79 5.36 4.17
CA ALA A 18 25.79 4.87 5.12
C ALA A 18 24.66 5.89 5.33
N VAL A 19 24.99 7.18 5.45
CA VAL A 19 23.99 8.26 5.56
C VAL A 19 23.16 8.36 4.29
N MET A 20 23.77 8.31 3.11
CA MET A 20 23.07 8.34 1.82
C MET A 20 22.07 7.19 1.68
N ILE A 21 22.50 5.95 2.00
CA ILE A 21 21.62 4.76 1.94
C ILE A 21 20.53 4.84 3.00
N GLY A 22 20.85 5.28 4.21
CA GLY A 22 19.87 5.49 5.28
C GLY A 22 18.80 6.52 4.90
N LEU A 23 19.19 7.65 4.31
CA LEU A 23 18.26 8.66 3.79
C LEU A 23 17.38 8.10 2.68
N PHE A 24 17.98 7.41 1.71
CA PHE A 24 17.21 6.77 0.64
C PHE A 24 16.19 5.76 1.18
N SER A 25 16.60 4.91 2.13
CA SER A 25 15.74 3.93 2.80
C SER A 25 14.59 4.61 3.56
N TYR A 26 14.89 5.67 4.31
CA TYR A 26 13.88 6.49 4.98
C TYR A 26 12.86 7.09 4.01
N PHE A 27 13.32 7.77 2.95
CA PHE A 27 12.45 8.37 1.95
C PHE A 27 11.63 7.33 1.18
N PHE A 28 12.21 6.17 0.88
CA PHE A 28 11.50 5.05 0.25
C PHE A 28 10.32 4.60 1.12
N VAL A 29 10.56 4.42 2.43
CA VAL A 29 9.52 3.96 3.36
C VAL A 29 8.45 5.04 3.61
N ASP A 30 8.84 6.30 3.81
CA ASP A 30 7.89 7.43 3.92
C ASP A 30 7.02 7.56 2.67
N ARG A 31 7.62 7.40 1.48
CA ARG A 31 6.88 7.40 0.22
C ARG A 31 5.95 6.20 0.11
N TYR A 32 6.38 5.01 0.54
CA TYR A 32 5.57 3.80 0.55
C TYR A 32 4.36 3.95 1.49
N GLU A 33 4.55 4.51 2.68
CA GLU A 33 3.49 4.79 3.65
C GLU A 33 2.44 5.76 3.11
N LYS A 34 2.89 6.87 2.49
CA LYS A 34 1.97 7.81 1.83
C LYS A 34 1.18 7.16 0.69
N ASN A 35 1.85 6.32 -0.10
CA ASN A 35 1.20 5.62 -1.20
C ASN A 35 0.17 4.60 -0.71
N ILE A 36 0.48 3.84 0.35
CA ILE A 36 -0.48 2.86 0.88
C ILE A 36 -1.69 3.56 1.48
N LEU A 37 -1.51 4.64 2.26
CA LEU A 37 -2.61 5.44 2.81
C LEU A 37 -3.50 6.02 1.71
N ALA A 38 -2.92 6.58 0.65
CA ALA A 38 -3.66 7.08 -0.50
C ALA A 38 -4.42 5.96 -1.21
N SER A 39 -3.79 4.79 -1.39
CA SER A 39 -4.44 3.64 -2.02
C SER A 39 -5.57 3.04 -1.18
N SER A 40 -5.44 3.02 0.15
CA SER A 40 -6.47 2.55 1.07
C SER A 40 -7.68 3.48 1.05
N ARG A 41 -7.45 4.80 1.05
CA ARG A 41 -8.52 5.80 0.89
C ARG A 41 -9.20 5.71 -0.47
N TYR A 42 -8.43 5.49 -1.54
CA TYR A 42 -8.99 5.26 -2.86
C TYR A 42 -9.86 4.00 -2.92
N GLN A 43 -9.41 2.88 -2.32
CA GLN A 43 -10.20 1.65 -2.24
C GLN A 43 -11.48 1.83 -1.42
N LEU A 44 -11.41 2.59 -0.33
CA LEU A 44 -12.54 2.94 0.51
C LEU A 44 -13.60 3.70 -0.30
N ASP A 45 -13.20 4.77 -0.97
CA ASP A 45 -14.08 5.62 -1.76
C ASP A 45 -14.66 4.86 -2.98
N ALA A 46 -13.82 4.08 -3.67
CA ALA A 46 -14.25 3.22 -4.77
C ALA A 46 -15.24 2.14 -4.33
N SER A 47 -15.09 1.59 -3.11
CA SER A 47 -16.05 0.63 -2.56
C SER A 47 -17.41 1.27 -2.34
N GLN A 48 -17.45 2.50 -1.82
CA GLN A 48 -18.70 3.24 -1.62
C GLN A 48 -19.39 3.54 -2.94
N HIS A 49 -18.64 4.02 -3.94
CA HIS A 49 -19.18 4.28 -5.27
C HIS A 49 -19.75 3.02 -5.93
N ARG A 50 -19.07 1.86 -5.82
CA ARG A 50 -19.58 0.58 -6.33
C ARG A 50 -20.90 0.18 -5.67
N VAL A 51 -21.01 0.30 -4.35
CA VAL A 51 -22.26 -0.03 -3.64
C VAL A 51 -23.39 0.92 -4.03
N ALA A 52 -23.10 2.22 -4.17
CA ALA A 52 -24.08 3.20 -4.64
C ALA A 52 -24.57 2.89 -6.06
N GLU A 53 -23.66 2.54 -6.98
CA GLU A 53 -24.00 2.14 -8.34
C GLU A 53 -24.88 0.87 -8.38
N VAL A 54 -24.56 -0.14 -7.56
CA VAL A 54 -25.40 -1.33 -7.43
C VAL A 54 -26.79 -0.98 -6.91
N ILE A 55 -26.90 -0.07 -5.94
CA ILE A 55 -28.19 0.39 -5.43
C ILE A 55 -29.00 1.09 -6.53
N ASP A 56 -28.35 1.89 -7.38
CA ASP A 56 -29.04 2.55 -8.50
C ASP A 56 -29.50 1.56 -9.57
N VAL A 57 -28.69 0.55 -9.90
CA VAL A 57 -29.10 -0.55 -10.80
C VAL A 57 -30.27 -1.33 -10.19
N VAL A 58 -30.21 -1.60 -8.89
CA VAL A 58 -31.26 -2.26 -8.14
C VAL A 58 -32.53 -1.39 -8.08
N ASP A 59 -32.44 -0.05 -8.00
CA ASP A 59 -33.58 0.87 -8.12
C ASP A 59 -34.27 0.72 -9.48
N ASP A 60 -33.51 0.82 -10.57
CA ASP A 60 -34.06 0.74 -11.93
C ASP A 60 -34.73 -0.63 -12.18
N LEU A 61 -34.02 -1.72 -11.84
CA LEU A 61 -34.55 -3.07 -12.01
C LEU A 61 -35.79 -3.29 -11.14
N SER A 62 -35.75 -2.87 -9.88
CA SER A 62 -36.88 -3.03 -8.97
C SER A 62 -38.08 -2.22 -9.41
N ARG A 63 -37.91 -0.99 -9.93
CA ARG A 63 -39.02 -0.22 -10.49
C ARG A 63 -39.65 -0.93 -11.68
N LYS A 64 -38.85 -1.50 -12.57
CA LYS A 64 -39.36 -2.31 -13.70
C LYS A 64 -40.15 -3.52 -13.20
N ARG A 65 -39.65 -4.23 -12.17
CA ARG A 65 -40.36 -5.36 -11.53
C ARG A 65 -41.67 -4.92 -10.90
N VAL A 66 -41.66 -3.84 -10.11
CA VAL A 66 -42.86 -3.25 -9.50
C VAL A 66 -43.89 -2.88 -10.56
N GLY A 67 -43.47 -2.22 -11.66
CA GLY A 67 -44.36 -1.89 -12.76
C GLY A 67 -44.97 -3.12 -13.43
N SER A 68 -44.19 -4.18 -13.63
CA SER A 68 -44.70 -5.45 -14.18
C SER A 68 -45.68 -6.15 -13.23
N ALA A 69 -45.37 -6.20 -11.93
CA ALA A 69 -46.26 -6.75 -10.92
C ALA A 69 -47.56 -5.93 -10.80
N MET A 70 -47.47 -4.60 -10.89
CA MET A 70 -48.63 -3.72 -10.89
C MET A 70 -49.52 -3.97 -12.11
N ARG A 71 -48.95 -4.03 -13.31
CA ARG A 71 -49.71 -4.37 -14.53
C ARG A 71 -50.41 -5.72 -14.41
N MET A 72 -49.75 -6.71 -13.80
CA MET A 72 -50.36 -8.00 -13.53
C MET A 72 -51.53 -7.88 -12.54
N LEU A 73 -51.35 -7.19 -11.41
CA LEU A 73 -52.43 -6.98 -10.44
C LEU A 73 -53.62 -6.23 -11.05
N GLN A 74 -53.36 -5.21 -11.87
CA GLN A 74 -54.37 -4.49 -12.64
C GLN A 74 -55.08 -5.42 -13.64
N THR A 75 -54.35 -6.30 -14.32
CA THR A 75 -54.94 -7.27 -15.26
C THR A 75 -55.83 -8.28 -14.54
N GLU A 76 -55.37 -8.85 -13.43
CA GLU A 76 -56.14 -9.80 -12.62
C GLU A 76 -57.41 -9.16 -12.07
N THR A 77 -57.34 -7.92 -11.56
CA THR A 77 -58.52 -7.20 -11.06
C THR A 77 -59.47 -6.77 -12.19
N ALA A 78 -58.95 -6.31 -13.34
CA ALA A 78 -59.76 -5.94 -14.49
C ALA A 78 -60.53 -7.13 -15.09
N ARG A 79 -59.98 -8.34 -15.04
CA ARG A 79 -60.67 -9.57 -15.47
C ARG A 79 -61.93 -9.87 -14.65
N LEU A 80 -61.95 -9.48 -13.38
CA LEU A 80 -63.11 -9.65 -12.51
C LEU A 80 -64.23 -8.64 -12.81
N GLY A 81 -63.87 -7.46 -13.34
CA GLY A 81 -64.79 -6.44 -13.82
C GLY A 81 -64.47 -5.04 -13.29
N ARG A 82 -65.36 -4.09 -13.53
CA ARG A 82 -65.19 -2.69 -13.08
C ARG A 82 -65.24 -2.60 -11.54
N PRO A 83 -64.44 -1.71 -10.92
CA PRO A 83 -64.47 -1.50 -9.48
C PRO A 83 -65.82 -0.91 -9.06
N ARG A 84 -66.40 -1.43 -7.98
CA ARG A 84 -67.64 -0.94 -7.40
C ARG A 84 -67.59 -1.02 -5.88
N PRO A 85 -67.63 0.11 -5.16
CA PRO A 85 -67.88 0.09 -3.72
C PRO A 85 -69.34 -0.26 -3.45
N TYR A 86 -69.63 -1.09 -2.44
CA TYR A 86 -70.99 -1.42 -2.02
C TYR A 86 -71.01 -1.95 -0.59
N GLY A 87 -72.13 -1.74 0.12
CA GLY A 87 -72.33 -2.28 1.47
C GLY A 87 -71.19 -1.98 2.44
N SER A 88 -71.06 -2.82 3.47
CA SER A 88 -69.94 -2.76 4.41
C SER A 88 -69.57 -4.17 4.84
N VAL A 89 -68.31 -4.36 5.17
CA VAL A 89 -67.73 -5.64 5.53
C VAL A 89 -66.73 -5.47 6.67
N ARG A 90 -66.64 -6.48 7.54
CA ARG A 90 -65.67 -6.50 8.63
C ARG A 90 -64.34 -7.07 8.16
N VAL A 91 -63.27 -6.33 8.43
CA VAL A 91 -61.90 -6.62 8.01
C VAL A 91 -61.01 -6.44 9.24
N GLY A 92 -60.71 -7.54 9.93
CA GLY A 92 -60.10 -7.49 11.26
C GLY A 92 -61.03 -6.83 12.30
N SER A 93 -60.55 -5.79 12.98
CA SER A 93 -61.33 -4.96 13.89
C SER A 93 -62.19 -3.91 13.20
N GLU A 94 -61.93 -3.64 11.92
CA GLU A 94 -62.51 -2.49 11.21
C GLU A 94 -63.76 -2.87 10.44
N THR A 95 -64.75 -1.96 10.38
CA THR A 95 -65.85 -2.00 9.42
C THR A 95 -65.56 -1.00 8.31
N VAL A 96 -65.51 -1.49 7.07
CA VAL A 96 -65.12 -0.70 5.89
C VAL A 96 -66.10 -0.93 4.74
N PRO A 97 -66.19 -0.01 3.77
CA PRO A 97 -66.92 -0.27 2.53
C PRO A 97 -66.38 -1.54 1.86
N ASN A 98 -67.27 -2.37 1.30
CA ASN A 98 -66.79 -3.49 0.49
C ASN A 98 -66.40 -2.97 -0.90
N LEU A 99 -65.28 -3.46 -1.43
CA LEU A 99 -64.84 -3.17 -2.79
C LEU A 99 -64.91 -4.46 -3.59
N ALA A 100 -65.71 -4.48 -4.65
CA ALA A 100 -65.70 -5.57 -5.64
C ALA A 100 -65.11 -5.10 -6.96
N PHE A 101 -64.56 -6.04 -7.70
CA PHE A 101 -64.36 -5.92 -9.14
C PHE A 101 -65.40 -6.81 -9.82
N GLY A 102 -66.32 -6.20 -10.58
CA GLY A 102 -67.51 -6.87 -11.10
C GLY A 102 -68.37 -7.51 -10.01
N ALA A 103 -68.54 -8.83 -10.06
CA ALA A 103 -69.31 -9.59 -9.08
C ALA A 103 -68.47 -10.10 -7.90
N SER A 104 -67.14 -9.91 -7.91
CA SER A 104 -66.21 -10.53 -6.97
C SER A 104 -65.78 -9.57 -5.85
N PRO A 105 -66.26 -9.74 -4.60
CA PRO A 105 -65.78 -8.98 -3.45
C PRO A 105 -64.29 -9.22 -3.20
N GLN A 106 -63.55 -8.20 -2.77
CA GLN A 106 -62.12 -8.33 -2.47
C GLN A 106 -61.78 -8.32 -0.98
N ALA A 107 -62.72 -7.95 -0.09
CA ALA A 107 -62.45 -7.95 1.34
C ALA A 107 -62.32 -9.39 1.88
N ASN A 108 -61.20 -9.67 2.57
CA ASN A 108 -60.83 -11.01 3.05
C ASN A 108 -60.72 -12.09 1.94
N GLU A 109 -60.61 -11.68 0.68
CA GLU A 109 -60.42 -12.57 -0.47
C GLU A 109 -58.98 -12.44 -0.97
N PHE A 110 -58.23 -13.54 -1.01
CA PHE A 110 -56.77 -13.49 -1.21
C PHE A 110 -56.29 -14.04 -2.56
N THR A 111 -57.18 -14.62 -3.37
CA THR A 111 -56.82 -15.30 -4.61
C THR A 111 -56.00 -14.42 -5.56
N VAL A 112 -56.41 -13.16 -5.76
CA VAL A 112 -55.72 -12.23 -6.66
C VAL A 112 -54.33 -11.86 -6.14
N VAL A 113 -54.24 -11.43 -4.87
CA VAL A 113 -52.98 -10.98 -4.28
C VAL A 113 -51.97 -12.13 -4.14
N ASP A 114 -52.45 -13.35 -3.87
CA ASP A 114 -51.59 -14.53 -3.79
C ASP A 114 -51.14 -15.00 -5.18
N ARG A 115 -51.99 -14.90 -6.21
CA ARG A 115 -51.61 -15.20 -7.59
C ARG A 115 -50.51 -14.25 -8.10
N VAL A 116 -50.63 -12.96 -7.80
CA VAL A 116 -49.57 -11.98 -8.14
C VAL A 116 -48.26 -12.34 -7.46
N ASN A 117 -48.30 -12.74 -6.19
CA ASN A 117 -47.09 -13.19 -5.48
C ASN A 117 -46.50 -14.46 -6.08
N ALA A 118 -47.33 -15.46 -6.38
CA ALA A 118 -46.88 -16.73 -6.94
C ALA A 118 -46.18 -16.57 -8.29
N ILE A 119 -46.59 -15.58 -9.10
CA ILE A 119 -46.02 -15.36 -10.44
C ILE A 119 -44.86 -14.36 -10.42
N THR A 120 -44.95 -13.30 -9.61
CA THR A 120 -43.99 -12.17 -9.67
C THR A 120 -43.05 -12.09 -8.48
N GLY A 121 -43.35 -12.82 -7.41
CA GLY A 121 -42.73 -12.68 -6.09
C GLY A 121 -43.10 -11.40 -5.33
N ALA A 122 -43.92 -10.51 -5.91
CA ALA A 122 -44.26 -9.24 -5.26
C ALA A 122 -45.24 -9.44 -4.11
N ALA A 123 -45.06 -8.67 -3.04
CA ALA A 123 -46.15 -8.43 -2.11
C ALA A 123 -47.23 -7.63 -2.85
N ALA A 124 -48.51 -7.97 -2.64
CA ALA A 124 -49.65 -7.38 -3.31
C ALA A 124 -50.75 -7.08 -2.30
N THR A 125 -51.48 -5.99 -2.51
CA THR A 125 -52.51 -5.54 -1.59
C THR A 125 -53.60 -4.76 -2.31
N VAL A 126 -54.85 -4.96 -1.89
CA VAL A 126 -56.00 -4.11 -2.22
C VAL A 126 -56.39 -3.33 -0.98
N PHE A 127 -56.44 -2.01 -1.10
CA PHE A 127 -56.99 -1.12 -0.09
C PHE A 127 -58.34 -0.57 -0.53
N VAL A 128 -59.23 -0.31 0.44
CA VAL A 128 -60.48 0.41 0.21
C VAL A 128 -60.44 1.77 0.89
N ARG A 129 -61.05 2.77 0.27
CA ARG A 129 -61.22 4.09 0.88
C ARG A 129 -62.23 4.03 2.01
N ARG A 130 -61.88 4.61 3.15
CA ARG A 130 -62.77 4.88 4.30
C ARG A 130 -62.55 6.32 4.75
N GLY A 131 -63.49 7.20 4.42
CA GLY A 131 -63.33 8.63 4.65
C GLY A 131 -62.14 9.18 3.84
N ASN A 132 -61.14 9.69 4.55
CA ASN A 132 -59.89 10.21 3.96
C ASN A 132 -58.74 9.20 3.98
N ASP A 133 -58.94 8.03 4.58
CA ASP A 133 -57.90 7.02 4.74
C ASP A 133 -58.20 5.76 3.93
N PHE A 134 -57.23 4.84 3.93
CA PHE A 134 -57.30 3.61 3.16
C PHE A 134 -56.96 2.42 4.05
N VAL A 135 -57.87 1.45 4.08
CA VAL A 135 -57.75 0.27 4.93
C VAL A 135 -57.42 -0.94 4.07
N ARG A 136 -56.48 -1.75 4.54
CA ARG A 136 -56.01 -2.95 3.87
C ARG A 136 -57.07 -4.05 3.91
N ILE A 137 -57.71 -4.38 2.79
CA ILE A 137 -58.82 -5.35 2.74
C ILE A 137 -58.43 -6.74 2.24
N SER A 138 -57.37 -6.82 1.42
CA SER A 138 -56.77 -8.08 0.96
C SER A 138 -55.28 -7.89 0.76
N THR A 139 -54.46 -8.79 1.30
CA THR A 139 -53.00 -8.67 1.24
C THR A 139 -52.33 -10.00 1.46
N ASN A 140 -51.16 -10.18 0.85
CA ASN A 140 -50.22 -11.27 1.17
C ASN A 140 -49.07 -10.82 2.10
N VAL A 141 -49.02 -9.53 2.47
CA VAL A 141 -48.06 -9.03 3.46
C VAL A 141 -48.44 -9.58 4.83
N LYS A 142 -47.45 -10.13 5.53
CA LYS A 142 -47.61 -10.71 6.86
C LYS A 142 -47.03 -9.79 7.94
N LYS A 143 -47.66 -9.82 9.11
CA LYS A 143 -47.14 -9.21 10.34
C LYS A 143 -46.05 -10.10 10.94
N ALA A 144 -45.41 -9.62 12.01
CA ALA A 144 -44.40 -10.38 12.75
C ALA A 144 -44.94 -11.72 13.32
N ASP A 145 -46.23 -11.79 13.62
CA ASP A 145 -46.91 -13.01 14.09
C ASP A 145 -47.26 -14.02 12.96
N GLY A 146 -46.91 -13.70 11.71
CA GLY A 146 -47.20 -14.53 10.53
C GLY A 146 -48.60 -14.36 9.94
N THR A 147 -49.51 -13.64 10.61
CA THR A 147 -50.85 -13.35 10.09
C THR A 147 -50.81 -12.28 9.01
N ARG A 148 -51.80 -12.26 8.11
CA ARG A 148 -51.89 -11.22 7.07
C ARG A 148 -52.17 -9.86 7.71
N ALA A 149 -51.57 -8.80 7.18
CA ALA A 149 -51.71 -7.44 7.66
C ALA A 149 -53.08 -6.79 7.35
N VAL A 150 -54.13 -7.59 7.19
CA VAL A 150 -55.49 -7.15 6.89
C VAL A 150 -56.03 -6.27 8.03
N GLY A 151 -56.83 -5.24 7.67
CA GLY A 151 -57.40 -4.27 8.61
C GLY A 151 -56.44 -3.15 9.03
N THR A 152 -55.17 -3.20 8.61
CA THR A 152 -54.21 -2.12 8.89
C THR A 152 -54.46 -0.90 8.00
N LEU A 153 -54.19 0.28 8.55
CA LEU A 153 -54.28 1.54 7.83
C LEU A 153 -53.03 1.75 6.98
N LEU A 154 -53.20 2.25 5.75
CA LEU A 154 -52.09 2.87 5.03
C LEU A 154 -51.69 4.14 5.78
N ASP A 155 -50.39 4.36 6.01
CA ASP A 155 -49.88 5.53 6.74
C ASP A 155 -50.52 6.84 6.24
N PRO A 156 -51.37 7.51 7.04
CA PRO A 156 -52.12 8.70 6.62
C PRO A 156 -51.24 9.93 6.33
N ASN A 157 -49.99 9.90 6.82
CA ASN A 157 -48.99 10.95 6.64
C ASN A 157 -47.86 10.53 5.69
N GLY A 158 -47.95 9.33 5.09
CA GLY A 158 -46.93 8.78 4.22
C GLY A 158 -46.86 9.47 2.85
N LYS A 159 -45.72 9.32 2.16
CA LYS A 159 -45.53 9.88 0.81
C LYS A 159 -46.52 9.33 -0.23
N ALA A 160 -46.87 8.04 -0.11
CA ALA A 160 -47.78 7.37 -1.04
C ALA A 160 -49.21 7.94 -0.98
N ILE A 161 -49.73 8.19 0.23
CA ILE A 161 -51.11 8.66 0.39
C ILE A 161 -51.29 10.09 -0.12
N ALA A 162 -50.27 10.93 -0.02
CA ALA A 162 -50.31 12.31 -0.54
C ALA A 162 -50.54 12.35 -2.05
N ALA A 163 -49.90 11.46 -2.81
CA ALA A 163 -50.09 11.33 -4.25
C ALA A 163 -51.43 10.67 -4.62
N VAL A 164 -51.77 9.57 -3.93
CA VAL A 164 -52.98 8.79 -4.27
C VAL A 164 -54.27 9.55 -3.95
N ARG A 165 -54.28 10.40 -2.90
CA ARG A 165 -55.41 11.31 -2.62
C ARG A 165 -55.67 12.31 -3.76
N GLN A 166 -54.63 12.66 -4.53
CA GLN A 166 -54.72 13.51 -5.72
C GLN A 166 -55.07 12.72 -7.00
N GLY A 167 -55.36 11.42 -6.88
CA GLY A 167 -55.60 10.53 -8.02
C GLY A 167 -54.34 10.20 -8.82
N SER A 168 -53.15 10.50 -8.30
CA SER A 168 -51.89 10.21 -8.97
C SER A 168 -51.25 8.92 -8.43
N PRO A 169 -50.62 8.11 -9.29
CA PRO A 169 -49.87 6.95 -8.82
C PRO A 169 -48.62 7.36 -8.05
N PHE A 170 -48.13 6.48 -7.19
CA PHE A 170 -46.89 6.67 -6.45
C PHE A 170 -45.99 5.45 -6.60
N TYR A 171 -44.74 5.69 -7.03
CA TYR A 171 -43.71 4.66 -7.11
C TYR A 171 -42.46 5.10 -6.34
N GLY A 172 -42.13 4.39 -5.26
CA GLY A 172 -41.01 4.77 -4.40
C GLY A 172 -40.82 3.84 -3.22
N VAL A 173 -39.87 4.20 -2.36
CA VAL A 173 -39.54 3.44 -1.15
C VAL A 173 -40.45 3.86 0.01
N VAL A 174 -41.08 2.89 0.67
CA VAL A 174 -41.97 3.09 1.82
C VAL A 174 -41.64 2.06 2.90
N ASP A 175 -41.74 2.46 4.17
CA ASP A 175 -41.65 1.55 5.31
C ASP A 175 -42.99 0.85 5.53
N ILE A 176 -42.97 -0.48 5.59
CA ILE A 176 -44.14 -1.31 5.84
C ILE A 176 -43.80 -2.24 7.00
N LEU A 177 -44.42 -1.99 8.15
CA LEU A 177 -44.23 -2.76 9.39
C LEU A 177 -42.75 -2.82 9.84
N GLY A 178 -42.02 -1.71 9.69
CA GLY A 178 -40.61 -1.60 10.08
C GLY A 178 -39.64 -2.19 9.05
N LYS A 179 -40.14 -2.59 7.87
CA LYS A 179 -39.34 -3.15 6.78
C LYS A 179 -39.45 -2.26 5.56
N PRO A 180 -38.34 -1.93 4.90
CA PRO A 180 -38.40 -1.12 3.68
C PRO A 180 -38.81 -1.93 2.46
N TYR A 181 -39.75 -1.37 1.70
CA TYR A 181 -40.19 -1.90 0.42
C TYR A 181 -39.98 -0.87 -0.68
N ILE A 182 -39.61 -1.33 -1.86
CA ILE A 182 -39.81 -0.59 -3.10
C ILE A 182 -41.20 -0.92 -3.64
N THR A 183 -42.00 0.12 -3.86
CA THR A 183 -43.46 -0.02 -3.94
C THR A 183 -44.05 0.75 -5.10
N GLY A 184 -45.21 0.30 -5.56
CA GLY A 184 -46.09 0.98 -6.50
C GLY A 184 -47.50 1.02 -5.93
N TYR A 185 -48.12 2.19 -5.97
CA TYR A 185 -49.51 2.43 -5.56
C TYR A 185 -50.27 3.05 -6.72
N GLU A 186 -51.35 2.38 -7.13
CA GLU A 186 -52.22 2.83 -8.21
C GLU A 186 -53.63 3.09 -7.66
N PRO A 187 -54.19 4.31 -7.80
CA PRO A 187 -55.56 4.59 -7.40
C PRO A 187 -56.55 3.75 -8.21
N VAL A 188 -57.54 3.18 -7.51
CA VAL A 188 -58.70 2.56 -8.13
C VAL A 188 -59.84 3.57 -8.11
N THR A 189 -60.35 3.93 -9.27
CA THR A 189 -61.44 4.91 -9.41
C THR A 189 -62.74 4.26 -9.84
N ALA A 190 -63.86 4.66 -9.23
CA ALA A 190 -65.21 4.37 -9.71
C ALA A 190 -65.99 5.69 -9.76
N ASP A 191 -66.70 5.93 -10.86
CA ASP A 191 -67.51 7.15 -11.08
C ASP A 191 -66.74 8.46 -10.83
N GLY A 192 -65.45 8.50 -11.21
CA GLY A 192 -64.58 9.66 -11.06
C GLY A 192 -64.00 9.88 -9.65
N ALA A 193 -64.34 9.05 -8.68
CA ALA A 193 -63.80 9.11 -7.32
C ALA A 193 -62.82 7.97 -7.04
N VAL A 194 -61.73 8.24 -6.31
CA VAL A 194 -60.84 7.19 -5.80
C VAL A 194 -61.59 6.40 -4.73
N VAL A 195 -61.80 5.10 -4.96
CA VAL A 195 -62.52 4.16 -4.09
C VAL A 195 -61.61 3.12 -3.44
N GLY A 196 -60.37 2.98 -3.93
CA GLY A 196 -59.40 2.04 -3.40
C GLY A 196 -58.00 2.27 -3.95
N ILE A 197 -57.06 1.40 -3.59
CA ILE A 197 -55.67 1.43 -4.06
C ILE A 197 -55.21 0.02 -4.33
N LEU A 198 -54.56 -0.18 -5.47
CA LEU A 198 -53.76 -1.37 -5.74
C LEU A 198 -52.32 -1.09 -5.32
N TYR A 199 -51.74 -2.03 -4.59
CA TYR A 199 -50.37 -1.94 -4.12
C TYR A 199 -49.59 -3.17 -4.56
N VAL A 200 -48.36 -2.95 -5.01
CA VAL A 200 -47.34 -4.00 -5.08
C VAL A 200 -46.01 -3.51 -4.51
N GLY A 201 -45.19 -4.42 -4.02
CA GLY A 201 -43.83 -4.08 -3.62
C GLY A 201 -42.92 -5.27 -3.37
N TYR A 202 -41.62 -5.02 -3.38
CA TYR A 202 -40.57 -5.99 -3.04
C TYR A 202 -39.83 -5.51 -1.79
N GLN A 203 -39.56 -6.43 -0.86
CA GLN A 203 -38.80 -6.10 0.33
C GLN A 203 -37.33 -5.90 -0.06
N LEU A 204 -36.72 -4.79 0.36
CA LEU A 204 -35.34 -4.48 -0.07
C LEU A 204 -34.34 -5.53 0.43
N SER A 205 -34.56 -6.08 1.63
CA SER A 205 -33.69 -7.13 2.16
C SER A 205 -33.77 -8.44 1.37
N GLU A 206 -34.70 -8.61 0.43
CA GLU A 206 -34.79 -9.81 -0.42
C GLU A 206 -34.08 -9.63 -1.77
N LEU A 207 -33.43 -8.48 -2.00
CA LEU A 207 -32.70 -8.23 -3.23
C LEU A 207 -31.31 -8.86 -3.14
N ASP A 208 -31.22 -10.13 -3.54
CA ASP A 208 -30.01 -10.96 -3.46
C ASP A 208 -28.78 -10.31 -4.11
N MET A 209 -28.95 -9.62 -5.23
CA MET A 209 -27.84 -8.93 -5.90
C MET A 209 -27.17 -7.87 -5.00
N LEU A 210 -27.98 -7.10 -4.26
CA LEU A 210 -27.46 -6.09 -3.34
C LEU A 210 -26.81 -6.73 -2.12
N ARG A 211 -27.43 -7.78 -1.58
CA ARG A 211 -26.88 -8.59 -0.49
C ARG A 211 -25.50 -9.12 -0.87
N SER A 212 -25.41 -9.89 -1.96
CA SER A 212 -24.16 -10.53 -2.40
C SER A 212 -23.06 -9.51 -2.67
N SER A 213 -23.39 -8.39 -3.32
CA SER A 213 -22.40 -7.33 -3.59
C SER A 213 -21.80 -6.73 -2.31
N ILE A 214 -22.60 -6.54 -1.25
CA ILE A 214 -22.12 -6.02 0.03
C ILE A 214 -21.38 -7.10 0.82
N GLU A 215 -21.90 -8.33 0.85
CA GLU A 215 -21.31 -9.48 1.54
C GLU A 215 -19.92 -9.82 1.01
N GLU A 216 -19.72 -9.75 -0.31
CA GLU A 216 -18.44 -10.01 -0.99
C GLU A 216 -17.50 -8.80 -0.97
N SER A 217 -17.99 -7.60 -0.67
CA SER A 217 -17.16 -6.40 -0.65
C SER A 217 -16.03 -6.51 0.37
N ARG A 218 -14.81 -6.16 -0.04
CA ARG A 218 -13.60 -6.12 0.79
C ARG A 218 -12.83 -4.85 0.49
N ILE A 219 -12.31 -4.25 1.55
CA ILE A 219 -11.38 -3.11 1.48
C ILE A 219 -10.11 -3.56 2.19
N LEU A 220 -8.98 -3.54 1.48
CA LEU A 220 -7.77 -4.23 1.95
C LEU A 220 -8.10 -5.71 2.28
N THR A 221 -7.64 -6.23 3.42
CA THR A 221 -7.90 -7.60 3.88
C THR A 221 -9.03 -7.65 4.90
N ASN A 222 -9.03 -6.73 5.88
CA ASN A 222 -9.96 -6.77 7.01
C ASN A 222 -11.00 -5.63 7.01
N GLY A 223 -10.95 -4.73 6.03
CA GLY A 223 -11.96 -3.70 5.87
C GLY A 223 -13.30 -4.26 5.39
N PHE A 224 -14.36 -3.47 5.56
CA PHE A 224 -15.73 -3.87 5.31
C PHE A 224 -16.52 -2.77 4.60
N SER A 225 -17.63 -3.16 3.99
CA SER A 225 -18.71 -2.27 3.57
C SER A 225 -20.03 -2.74 4.18
N SER A 226 -20.95 -1.82 4.42
CA SER A 226 -22.26 -2.13 4.98
C SER A 226 -23.29 -1.08 4.59
N LEU A 227 -24.56 -1.48 4.57
CA LEU A 227 -25.70 -0.62 4.30
C LEU A 227 -26.57 -0.51 5.54
N LEU A 228 -26.78 0.71 6.01
CA LEU A 228 -27.59 1.04 7.19
C LEU A 228 -28.87 1.74 6.79
N ASP A 229 -29.96 1.43 7.48
CA ASP A 229 -31.24 2.15 7.40
C ASP A 229 -31.19 3.56 8.01
N LYS A 230 -32.30 4.30 7.90
CA LYS A 230 -32.46 5.65 8.46
C LYS A 230 -32.26 5.73 9.97
N LYS A 231 -32.47 4.62 10.68
CA LYS A 231 -32.32 4.51 12.14
C LYS A 231 -30.92 4.06 12.54
N GLY A 232 -30.07 3.73 11.57
CA GLY A 232 -28.73 3.18 11.80
C GLY A 232 -28.71 1.66 11.94
N THR A 233 -29.81 0.96 11.67
CA THR A 233 -29.86 -0.51 11.71
C THR A 233 -29.11 -1.07 10.50
N VAL A 234 -28.24 -2.05 10.72
CA VAL A 234 -27.52 -2.74 9.66
C VAL A 234 -28.47 -3.64 8.87
N LEU A 235 -28.59 -3.38 7.56
CA LEU A 235 -29.37 -4.21 6.63
C LEU A 235 -28.51 -5.31 6.01
N PHE A 236 -27.31 -4.92 5.56
CA PHE A 236 -26.32 -5.81 4.95
C PHE A 236 -24.92 -5.41 5.39
N HIS A 237 -24.01 -6.37 5.49
CA HIS A 237 -22.63 -6.12 5.84
C HIS A 237 -21.72 -7.12 5.12
N SER A 238 -20.45 -6.76 4.95
CA SER A 238 -19.44 -7.68 4.44
C SER A 238 -19.30 -8.91 5.34
N SER A 239 -19.01 -10.06 4.75
CA SER A 239 -19.04 -11.33 5.48
C SER A 239 -17.88 -11.53 6.46
N ASN A 240 -16.89 -10.61 6.46
CA ASN A 240 -15.77 -10.60 7.41
C ASN A 240 -16.06 -9.80 8.70
N ILE A 241 -17.24 -9.21 8.84
CA ILE A 241 -17.64 -8.43 10.03
C ILE A 241 -19.07 -8.79 10.45
N SER A 242 -19.39 -8.67 11.74
CA SER A 242 -20.77 -8.84 12.24
C SER A 242 -21.54 -7.52 12.23
N ALA A 243 -22.88 -7.60 12.18
CA ALA A 243 -23.76 -6.44 12.25
C ALA A 243 -23.54 -5.59 13.53
N ASP A 244 -23.29 -6.24 14.67
CA ASP A 244 -23.03 -5.54 15.95
C ASP A 244 -21.72 -4.73 15.87
N SER A 245 -20.66 -5.32 15.30
CA SER A 245 -19.39 -4.63 15.10
C SER A 245 -19.55 -3.44 14.16
N VAL A 246 -20.30 -3.59 13.06
CA VAL A 246 -20.60 -2.46 12.17
C VAL A 246 -21.32 -1.34 12.92
N THR A 247 -22.29 -1.66 13.77
CA THR A 247 -23.05 -0.66 14.54
C THR A 247 -22.13 0.10 15.49
N MET A 248 -21.20 -0.59 16.16
CA MET A 248 -20.18 0.02 17.01
C MET A 248 -19.21 0.90 16.20
N LEU A 249 -18.70 0.40 15.07
CA LEU A 249 -17.80 1.18 14.20
C LEU A 249 -18.49 2.38 13.58
N ALA A 250 -19.79 2.29 13.33
CA ALA A 250 -20.59 3.42 12.92
C ALA A 250 -20.56 4.53 14.00
N SER A 251 -20.73 4.22 15.28
CA SER A 251 -20.65 5.24 16.35
C SER A 251 -19.27 5.91 16.49
N GLY A 252 -18.24 5.40 15.82
CA GLY A 252 -16.89 5.95 15.78
C GLY A 252 -15.92 5.07 16.58
N ALA A 253 -14.81 4.70 15.95
CA ALA A 253 -13.74 3.94 16.58
C ALA A 253 -12.38 4.52 16.18
N PRO A 254 -11.47 4.79 17.13
CA PRO A 254 -10.19 5.45 16.84
C PRO A 254 -9.24 4.56 16.02
N ASP A 255 -9.36 3.24 16.13
CA ASP A 255 -8.48 2.28 15.43
C ASP A 255 -8.97 1.95 14.01
N TRP A 256 -10.00 2.66 13.53
CA TRP A 256 -10.62 2.42 12.23
C TRP A 256 -10.80 3.73 11.48
N GLU A 257 -10.40 3.74 10.20
CA GLU A 257 -10.82 4.79 9.29
C GLU A 257 -12.20 4.39 8.75
N VAL A 258 -13.23 5.17 9.06
CA VAL A 258 -14.61 4.89 8.66
C VAL A 258 -15.16 6.07 7.86
N SER A 259 -15.69 5.78 6.68
CA SER A 259 -16.38 6.75 5.82
C SER A 259 -17.87 6.41 5.71
N ARG A 260 -18.69 7.44 5.59
CA ARG A 260 -20.16 7.36 5.49
C ARG A 260 -20.62 8.12 4.26
N HIS A 261 -21.41 7.48 3.42
CA HIS A 261 -22.00 8.08 2.23
C HIS A 261 -23.53 7.93 2.27
N PRO A 262 -24.30 9.00 2.54
CA PRO A 262 -25.75 8.95 2.54
C PRO A 262 -26.31 8.81 1.12
N ILE A 263 -27.34 7.99 0.98
CA ILE A 263 -28.12 7.81 -0.24
C ILE A 263 -29.50 8.42 0.00
N ASP A 264 -29.61 9.73 -0.21
CA ASP A 264 -30.79 10.55 0.15
C ASP A 264 -32.11 10.00 -0.41
N ARG A 265 -32.07 9.49 -1.65
CA ARG A 265 -33.25 8.97 -2.35
C ARG A 265 -33.89 7.79 -1.61
N TRP A 266 -33.09 6.98 -0.92
CA TRP A 266 -33.52 5.79 -0.21
C TRP A 266 -33.49 5.97 1.32
N GLY A 267 -32.75 6.98 1.80
CA GLY A 267 -32.44 7.19 3.21
C GLY A 267 -31.58 6.10 3.80
N TYR A 268 -30.79 5.43 2.97
CA TYR A 268 -29.75 4.51 3.44
C TYR A 268 -28.43 5.24 3.58
N THR A 269 -27.55 4.70 4.41
CA THR A 269 -26.16 5.14 4.47
C THR A 269 -25.27 3.97 4.16
N VAL A 270 -24.41 4.13 3.15
CA VAL A 270 -23.31 3.19 2.94
C VAL A 270 -22.21 3.57 3.90
N ILE A 271 -21.82 2.63 4.75
CA ILE A 271 -20.66 2.76 5.60
C ILE A 271 -19.58 1.83 5.09
N ALA A 272 -18.35 2.29 5.11
CA ALA A 272 -17.21 1.49 4.75
C ALA A 272 -16.04 1.89 5.64
N GLY A 273 -15.15 0.95 5.92
CA GLY A 273 -13.99 1.25 6.73
C GLY A 273 -12.94 0.17 6.72
N TYR A 274 -11.73 0.53 7.14
CA TYR A 274 -10.61 -0.39 7.30
C TYR A 274 -9.88 -0.11 8.61
N PRO A 275 -9.28 -1.13 9.23
CA PRO A 275 -8.53 -0.96 10.47
C PRO A 275 -7.21 -0.24 10.19
N VAL A 276 -6.90 0.81 10.96
CA VAL A 276 -5.66 1.59 10.83
C VAL A 276 -4.45 0.69 11.09
N GLY A 277 -4.56 -0.21 12.08
CA GLY A 277 -3.51 -1.18 12.41
C GLY A 277 -3.14 -2.14 11.27
N GLU A 278 -4.04 -2.41 10.32
CA GLU A 278 -3.69 -3.20 9.13
C GLU A 278 -2.70 -2.44 8.25
N VAL A 279 -2.97 -1.16 7.98
CA VAL A 279 -2.05 -0.31 7.21
C VAL A 279 -0.71 -0.18 7.92
N GLU A 280 -0.72 0.02 9.24
CA GLU A 280 0.50 0.06 10.05
C GLU A 280 1.30 -1.24 9.98
N SER A 281 0.63 -2.40 10.01
CA SER A 281 1.30 -3.70 9.91
C SER A 281 1.97 -3.91 8.55
N MET A 282 1.34 -3.46 7.47
CA MET A 282 1.90 -3.49 6.12
C MET A 282 3.15 -2.58 6.02
N VAL A 283 3.05 -1.36 6.56
CA VAL A 283 4.17 -0.41 6.59
C VAL A 283 5.31 -0.92 7.47
N ASN A 284 5.01 -1.46 8.65
CA ASN A 284 6.02 -1.97 9.59
C ASN A 284 6.76 -3.19 9.03
N SER A 285 6.09 -4.04 8.27
CA SER A 285 6.73 -5.17 7.58
C SER A 285 7.75 -4.67 6.57
N VAL A 286 7.38 -3.68 5.75
CA VAL A 286 8.29 -3.05 4.78
C VAL A 286 9.41 -2.29 5.47
N ARG A 287 9.13 -1.57 6.57
CA ARG A 287 10.15 -0.91 7.42
C ARG A 287 11.21 -1.89 7.89
N PHE A 288 10.80 -3.05 8.42
CA PHE A 288 11.72 -4.07 8.93
C PHE A 288 12.64 -4.60 7.82
N PHE A 289 12.07 -4.98 6.67
CA PHE A 289 12.87 -5.47 5.54
C PHE A 289 13.77 -4.38 4.94
N ALA A 290 13.30 -3.14 4.85
CA ALA A 290 14.09 -2.01 4.37
C ALA A 290 15.29 -1.73 5.30
N LEU A 291 15.09 -1.76 6.62
CA LEU A 291 16.16 -1.59 7.61
C LEU A 291 17.19 -2.72 7.52
N ALA A 292 16.73 -3.98 7.52
CA ALA A 292 17.61 -5.14 7.41
C ALA A 292 18.43 -5.11 6.10
N GLY A 293 17.76 -4.81 4.98
CA GLY A 293 18.41 -4.63 3.68
C GLY A 293 19.45 -3.51 3.71
N THR A 294 19.13 -2.36 4.33
CA THR A 294 20.05 -1.22 4.46
C THR A 294 21.33 -1.61 5.21
N VAL A 295 21.20 -2.30 6.34
CA VAL A 295 22.35 -2.76 7.13
C VAL A 295 23.22 -3.73 6.32
N ILE A 296 22.61 -4.69 5.63
CA ILE A 296 23.34 -5.66 4.80
C ILE A 296 24.06 -4.94 3.65
N THR A 297 23.41 -4.01 2.96
CA THR A 297 24.02 -3.25 1.87
C THR A 297 25.20 -2.40 2.36
N ILE A 298 25.08 -1.76 3.52
CA ILE A 298 26.18 -1.00 4.13
C ILE A 298 27.35 -1.93 4.47
N LEU A 299 27.10 -3.07 5.10
CA LEU A 299 28.15 -4.04 5.44
C LEU A 299 28.87 -4.57 4.20
N LEU A 300 28.12 -4.91 3.15
CA LEU A 300 28.68 -5.36 1.87
C LEU A 300 29.51 -4.26 1.21
N LEU A 301 29.01 -3.02 1.14
CA LEU A 301 29.75 -1.89 0.58
C LEU A 301 31.03 -1.60 1.36
N VAL A 302 30.96 -1.55 2.69
CA VAL A 302 32.15 -1.36 3.53
C VAL A 302 33.17 -2.48 3.30
N GLY A 303 32.72 -3.74 3.22
CA GLY A 303 33.58 -4.88 2.91
C GLY A 303 34.24 -4.80 1.54
N ILE A 304 33.47 -4.42 0.50
CA ILE A 304 33.97 -4.23 -0.87
C ILE A 304 34.99 -3.09 -0.92
N ILE A 305 34.66 -1.92 -0.35
CA ILE A 305 35.55 -0.76 -0.34
C ILE A 305 36.84 -1.10 0.44
N TYR A 306 36.73 -1.81 1.57
CA TYR A 306 37.89 -2.29 2.32
C TYR A 306 38.78 -3.21 1.49
N ALA A 307 38.20 -4.22 0.82
CA ALA A 307 38.95 -5.15 -0.03
C ALA A 307 39.63 -4.44 -1.21
N PHE A 308 38.95 -3.45 -1.80
CA PHE A 308 39.45 -2.62 -2.89
C PHE A 308 40.64 -1.75 -2.44
N PHE A 309 40.50 -1.02 -1.33
CA PHE A 309 41.57 -0.22 -0.72
C PHE A 309 42.79 -1.08 -0.37
N GLN A 310 42.55 -2.26 0.22
CA GLN A 310 43.61 -3.16 0.62
C GLN A 310 44.43 -3.64 -0.58
N ARG A 311 43.78 -3.99 -1.70
CA ARG A 311 44.46 -4.48 -2.91
C ARG A 311 45.11 -3.38 -3.75
N LEU A 312 44.47 -2.22 -3.89
CA LEU A 312 44.96 -1.18 -4.81
C LEU A 312 45.97 -0.23 -4.18
N ILE A 313 45.83 0.10 -2.89
CA ILE A 313 46.64 1.11 -2.23
C ILE A 313 47.56 0.48 -1.17
N VAL A 314 47.00 -0.27 -0.21
CA VAL A 314 47.78 -0.71 0.97
C VAL A 314 48.85 -1.73 0.63
N LEU A 315 48.52 -2.73 -0.20
CA LEU A 315 49.47 -3.79 -0.56
C LEU A 315 50.67 -3.24 -1.36
N PRO A 316 50.49 -2.44 -2.43
CA PRO A 316 51.61 -1.90 -3.19
C PRO A 316 52.47 -0.89 -2.39
N VAL A 317 51.85 -0.01 -1.61
CA VAL A 317 52.58 0.94 -0.76
C VAL A 317 53.45 0.20 0.27
N ASN A 318 52.91 -0.86 0.89
CA ASN A 318 53.69 -1.68 1.81
C ASN A 318 54.84 -2.42 1.10
N ALA A 319 54.71 -2.76 -0.18
CA ALA A 319 55.81 -3.36 -0.95
C ALA A 319 56.97 -2.36 -1.15
N VAL A 320 56.66 -1.09 -1.47
CA VAL A 320 57.67 -0.01 -1.53
C VAL A 320 58.33 0.20 -0.17
N VAL A 321 57.54 0.33 0.90
CA VAL A 321 58.06 0.50 2.26
C VAL A 321 58.93 -0.69 2.69
N ALA A 322 58.55 -1.93 2.35
CA ALA A 322 59.33 -3.11 2.69
C ALA A 322 60.70 -3.15 1.99
N LYS A 323 60.77 -2.78 0.70
CA LYS A 323 62.05 -2.67 -0.01
C LYS A 323 62.94 -1.58 0.59
N MET A 324 62.37 -0.44 0.95
CA MET A 324 63.09 0.64 1.64
C MET A 324 63.66 0.20 2.99
N GLN A 325 62.86 -0.49 3.81
CA GLN A 325 63.29 -0.95 5.14
C GLN A 325 64.44 -1.96 5.07
N ASN A 326 64.45 -2.80 4.03
CA ASN A 326 65.48 -3.81 3.84
C ASN A 326 66.70 -3.30 3.06
N ALA A 327 66.71 -2.01 2.66
CA ALA A 327 67.69 -1.44 1.75
C ALA A 327 67.94 -2.33 0.52
N ASP A 328 66.87 -2.94 0.00
CA ASP A 328 66.97 -3.82 -1.17
C ASP A 328 67.16 -2.96 -2.42
N ILE A 329 68.43 -2.72 -2.73
CA ILE A 329 68.86 -2.01 -3.93
C ILE A 329 68.95 -2.94 -5.14
N GLN A 330 68.82 -4.26 -4.99
CA GLN A 330 69.05 -5.19 -6.10
C GLN A 330 67.83 -5.36 -6.98
N THR A 331 66.63 -5.33 -6.40
CA THR A 331 65.39 -5.62 -7.13
C THR A 331 64.62 -4.36 -7.51
N LEU A 332 64.31 -4.17 -8.80
CA LEU A 332 63.43 -3.10 -9.29
C LEU A 332 61.95 -3.51 -9.24
N PHE A 333 61.03 -2.57 -9.35
CA PHE A 333 59.61 -2.89 -9.53
C PHE A 333 59.33 -3.25 -10.99
N ALA A 334 58.62 -4.36 -11.23
CA ALA A 334 58.32 -4.86 -12.57
C ALA A 334 56.99 -4.34 -13.16
N ASP A 335 56.24 -3.54 -12.39
CA ASP A 335 54.84 -3.22 -12.68
C ASP A 335 54.72 -1.80 -13.25
N ASP A 336 54.28 -1.68 -14.51
CA ASP A 336 54.11 -0.37 -15.18
C ASP A 336 52.71 0.21 -14.91
N ARG A 337 52.46 0.48 -13.63
CA ARG A 337 51.20 1.09 -13.21
C ARG A 337 51.14 2.55 -13.67
N PRO A 338 50.01 2.99 -14.27
CA PRO A 338 49.84 4.38 -14.71
C PRO A 338 49.33 5.31 -13.60
N ASP A 339 49.18 4.83 -12.37
CA ASP A 339 48.67 5.58 -11.21
C ASP A 339 49.80 6.23 -10.38
N GLU A 340 49.44 6.96 -9.33
CA GLU A 340 50.37 7.62 -8.40
C GLU A 340 51.26 6.61 -7.67
N ILE A 341 50.79 5.37 -7.50
CA ILE A 341 51.57 4.29 -6.91
C ILE A 341 52.67 3.83 -7.87
N GLY A 342 52.36 3.70 -9.17
CA GLY A 342 53.37 3.45 -10.20
C GLY A 342 54.37 4.59 -10.33
N HIS A 343 53.91 5.85 -10.20
CA HIS A 343 54.82 6.98 -10.15
C HIS A 343 55.77 6.92 -8.94
N LEU A 344 55.25 6.54 -7.76
CA LEU A 344 56.06 6.32 -6.56
C LEU A 344 57.09 5.20 -6.75
N GLN A 345 56.70 4.07 -7.38
CA GLN A 345 57.58 2.95 -7.68
C GLN A 345 58.72 3.37 -8.63
N ARG A 346 58.41 4.08 -9.72
CA ARG A 346 59.42 4.59 -10.67
C ARG A 346 60.36 5.61 -10.02
N ALA A 347 59.84 6.50 -9.18
CA ALA A 347 60.66 7.46 -8.44
C ALA A 347 61.62 6.75 -7.46
N PHE A 348 61.17 5.69 -6.77
CA PHE A 348 62.01 4.87 -5.92
C PHE A 348 63.11 4.14 -6.72
N ASP A 349 62.75 3.54 -7.86
CA ASP A 349 63.71 2.85 -8.73
C ASP A 349 64.78 3.81 -9.27
N GLY A 350 64.41 5.03 -9.66
CA GLY A 350 65.34 6.09 -10.03
C GLY A 350 66.29 6.48 -8.90
N PHE A 351 65.77 6.61 -7.67
CA PHE A 351 66.59 6.87 -6.48
C PHE A 351 67.59 5.75 -6.20
N VAL A 352 67.18 4.48 -6.30
CA VAL A 352 68.07 3.32 -6.17
C VAL A 352 69.15 3.32 -7.26
N GLY A 353 68.80 3.70 -8.49
CA GLY A 353 69.74 3.88 -9.59
C GLY A 353 70.85 4.89 -9.26
N GLN A 354 70.47 6.05 -8.72
CA GLN A 354 71.43 7.07 -8.30
C GLN A 354 72.35 6.57 -7.17
N ILE A 355 71.80 5.84 -6.19
CA ILE A 355 72.61 5.22 -5.12
C ILE A 355 73.63 4.24 -5.71
N LYS A 356 73.23 3.38 -6.64
CA LYS A 356 74.16 2.42 -7.27
C LYS A 356 75.30 3.13 -8.00
N GLU A 357 74.98 4.16 -8.78
CA GLU A 357 75.98 4.95 -9.49
C GLU A 357 76.98 5.61 -8.52
N THR A 358 76.47 6.23 -7.45
CA THR A 358 77.35 6.83 -6.42
C THR A 358 78.23 5.81 -5.71
N LEU A 359 77.72 4.62 -5.38
CA LEU A 359 78.52 3.54 -4.78
C LEU A 359 79.59 3.01 -5.75
N GLN A 360 79.26 2.92 -7.04
CA GLN A 360 80.22 2.52 -8.06
C GLN A 360 81.34 3.54 -8.20
N GLN A 361 81.03 4.84 -8.25
CA GLN A 361 82.02 5.92 -8.26
C GLN A 361 82.93 5.87 -7.01
N VAL A 362 82.37 5.63 -5.81
CA VAL A 362 83.15 5.48 -4.57
C VAL A 362 84.06 4.25 -4.62
N SER A 363 83.59 3.14 -5.19
CA SER A 363 84.39 1.92 -5.36
C SER A 363 85.56 2.15 -6.34
N GLU A 364 85.30 2.80 -7.47
CA GLU A 364 86.32 3.13 -8.47
C GLU A 364 87.37 4.11 -7.90
N ALA A 365 86.93 5.15 -7.19
CA ALA A 365 87.83 6.08 -6.51
C ALA A 365 88.69 5.37 -5.45
N SER A 366 88.09 4.44 -4.69
CA SER A 366 88.81 3.65 -3.68
C SER A 366 89.86 2.71 -4.31
N ALA A 367 89.55 2.10 -5.46
CA ALA A 367 90.51 1.29 -6.22
C ALA A 367 91.67 2.13 -6.76
N ALA A 368 91.39 3.34 -7.26
CA ALA A 368 92.42 4.29 -7.69
C ALA A 368 93.32 4.72 -6.54
N VAL A 369 92.75 5.02 -5.36
CA VAL A 369 93.50 5.35 -4.13
C VAL A 369 94.37 4.18 -3.67
N ALA A 370 93.84 2.94 -3.70
CA ALA A 370 94.60 1.75 -3.35
C ALA A 370 95.79 1.54 -4.31
N SER A 371 95.57 1.68 -5.62
CA SER A 371 96.62 1.59 -6.63
C SER A 371 97.70 2.67 -6.46
N ALA A 372 97.31 3.92 -6.25
CA ALA A 372 98.23 5.02 -5.98
C ALA A 372 99.04 4.77 -4.70
N SER A 373 98.41 4.20 -3.66
CA SER A 373 99.09 3.84 -2.41
C SER A 373 100.13 2.73 -2.62
N THR A 374 99.83 1.72 -3.44
CA THR A 374 100.81 0.68 -3.82
C THR A 374 101.99 1.26 -4.58
N GLN A 375 101.76 2.17 -5.53
CA GLN A 375 102.83 2.83 -6.28
C GLN A 375 103.70 3.72 -5.38
N ILE A 376 103.08 4.47 -4.46
CA ILE A 376 103.81 5.25 -3.45
C ILE A 376 104.67 4.32 -2.59
N SER A 377 104.14 3.18 -2.16
CA SER A 377 104.90 2.18 -1.39
C SER A 377 106.14 1.72 -2.17
N SER A 378 105.98 1.33 -3.45
CA SER A 378 107.11 0.90 -4.28
C SER A 378 108.15 2.01 -4.51
N SER A 379 107.71 3.25 -4.76
CA SER A 379 108.63 4.38 -4.92
C SER A 379 109.34 4.74 -3.61
N THR A 380 108.69 4.52 -2.47
CA THR A 380 109.30 4.71 -1.15
C THR A 380 110.37 3.64 -0.88
N GLU A 381 110.15 2.39 -1.29
CA GLU A 381 111.16 1.32 -1.22
C GLU A 381 112.37 1.63 -2.11
N GLU A 382 112.13 2.08 -3.35
CA GLU A 382 113.19 2.49 -4.27
C GLU A 382 113.99 3.70 -3.73
N LEU A 383 113.30 4.70 -3.17
CA LEU A 383 113.93 5.85 -2.50
C LEU A 383 114.76 5.42 -1.29
N ALA A 384 114.25 4.49 -0.47
CA ALA A 384 115.00 3.98 0.68
C ALA A 384 116.26 3.24 0.24
N ALA A 385 116.17 2.42 -0.81
CA ALA A 385 117.33 1.76 -1.41
C ALA A 385 118.35 2.77 -1.97
N GLY A 386 117.89 3.78 -2.71
CA GLY A 386 118.76 4.85 -3.24
C GLY A 386 119.41 5.70 -2.14
N ALA A 387 118.67 6.02 -1.07
CA ALA A 387 119.20 6.73 0.10
C ALA A 387 120.26 5.88 0.82
N GLN A 388 120.07 4.56 0.91
CA GLN A 388 121.07 3.63 1.48
C GLN A 388 122.33 3.57 0.61
N GLU A 389 122.18 3.53 -0.72
CA GLU A 389 123.30 3.55 -1.67
C GLU A 389 124.08 4.87 -1.59
N GLN A 390 123.37 6.00 -1.54
CA GLN A 390 123.96 7.33 -1.37
C GLN A 390 124.69 7.45 -0.02
N SER A 391 124.13 6.90 1.06
CA SER A 391 124.80 6.84 2.36
C SER A 391 126.08 6.00 2.30
N SER A 392 126.07 4.88 1.58
CA SER A 392 127.26 4.03 1.39
C SER A 392 128.35 4.79 0.62
N GLN A 393 127.98 5.43 -0.50
CA GLN A 393 128.90 6.26 -1.29
C GLN A 393 129.45 7.43 -0.47
N ALA A 394 128.62 8.10 0.33
CA ALA A 394 129.07 9.17 1.22
C ALA A 394 130.06 8.66 2.29
N THR A 395 129.87 7.44 2.80
CA THR A 395 130.79 6.79 3.74
C THR A 395 132.11 6.43 3.07
N GLU A 396 132.07 5.93 1.83
CA GLU A 396 133.27 5.64 1.02
C GLU A 396 134.06 6.92 0.70
N VAL A 397 133.36 8.00 0.31
CA VAL A 397 133.98 9.32 0.10
C VAL A 397 134.55 9.87 1.41
N ALA A 398 133.83 9.75 2.52
CA ALA A 398 134.34 10.16 3.83
C ALA A 398 135.59 9.38 4.23
N GLY A 399 135.61 8.06 4.02
CA GLY A 399 136.78 7.20 4.28
C GLY A 399 137.96 7.54 3.37
N ALA A 400 137.72 7.83 2.08
CA ALA A 400 138.77 8.30 1.17
C ALA A 400 139.33 9.67 1.59
N VAL A 401 138.51 10.55 2.16
CA VAL A 401 138.97 11.83 2.74
C VAL A 401 139.78 11.60 4.02
N GLU A 402 139.42 10.61 4.84
CA GLU A 402 140.14 10.21 6.07
C GLU A 402 141.50 9.56 5.77
N GLU A 403 141.65 8.82 4.66
CA GLU A 403 142.93 8.25 4.20
C GLU A 403 143.88 9.30 3.57
N MET A 404 143.39 10.50 3.24
CA MET A 404 144.18 11.61 2.69
C MET A 404 144.70 12.60 3.76
N THR A 405 144.31 12.43 5.03
CA THR A 405 144.83 13.19 6.19
C THR A 405 145.80 12.37 7.00
#